data_AF-A0AAD3Y3L8-F1
#
_entry.id   AF-A0AAD3Y3L8-F1
#
_cell.length_a   1.000
_cell.length_b   1.000
_cell.length_c   1.000
_cell.angle_alpha   90.00
_cell.angle_beta   90.00
_cell.angle_gamma   90.00
#
_symmetry.space_group_name_H-M   'P 1'
#
loop_
_entity.id
_entity.type
_entity.pdbx_description
1 polymer ?
#
loop_
_entity_poly.entity_id
_entity_poly.type
_entity_poly.pdbx_seq_one_letter_code
_entity_poly.pdbx_strand_id
1 'polypeptide(L)'
;MENITASELAGFGVGALLLCATIAAPKVDAFISSAQRSSLGMCKQCGDVKLIPCKRCKGVGSVRPGTMLGFDLFGDLFEPYGDSGSTKRSIPCSNCQARGHFRCPECSKASL
;
A
#
# COMPACT_ATOMS: atom_id res chain seq x y z
N MET A 1 -37.37 1.12 23.70
CA MET A 1 -36.06 0.45 23.87
C MET A 1 -35.83 -0.34 22.60
N GLU A 2 -34.90 0.12 21.76
CA GLU A 2 -34.59 -0.53 20.48
C GLU A 2 -33.66 -1.72 20.79
N ASN A 3 -34.22 -2.92 20.75
CA ASN A 3 -33.52 -4.15 21.10
C ASN A 3 -32.80 -4.66 19.85
N ILE A 4 -31.46 -4.62 19.88
CA ILE A 4 -30.62 -5.32 18.91
C ILE A 4 -30.97 -6.80 18.98
N THR A 5 -31.40 -7.37 17.85
CA THR A 5 -31.80 -8.77 17.78
C THR A 5 -30.57 -9.67 17.84
N ALA A 6 -30.68 -10.86 18.44
CA ALA A 6 -29.56 -11.82 18.53
C ALA A 6 -28.89 -12.11 17.17
N SER A 7 -29.68 -12.10 16.09
CA SER A 7 -29.20 -12.25 14.71
C SER A 7 -28.36 -11.08 14.23
N GLU A 8 -28.67 -9.85 14.64
CA GLU A 8 -27.88 -8.65 14.31
C GLU A 8 -26.54 -8.67 15.05
N LEU A 9 -26.54 -9.01 16.34
CA LEU A 9 -25.32 -9.17 17.13
C LEU A 9 -24.39 -10.25 16.54
N ALA A 10 -24.95 -11.38 16.09
CA ALA A 10 -24.19 -12.43 15.42
C ALA A 10 -23.61 -11.95 14.08
N GLY A 11 -24.40 -11.21 13.29
CA GLY A 11 -23.94 -10.58 12.05
C GLY A 11 -22.78 -9.62 12.27
N PHE A 12 -22.86 -8.75 13.29
CA PHE A 12 -21.75 -7.86 13.66
C PHE A 12 -20.51 -8.62 14.12
N GLY A 13 -20.68 -9.70 14.89
CA GLY A 13 -19.56 -10.53 15.33
C GLY A 13 -18.81 -11.17 14.15
N VAL A 14 -19.53 -11.83 13.24
CA VAL A 14 -18.93 -12.46 12.05
C VAL A 14 -18.32 -11.40 11.12
N GLY A 15 -19.01 -10.28 10.91
CA GLY A 15 -18.51 -9.17 10.10
C GLY A 15 -17.21 -8.58 10.64
N ALA A 16 -17.13 -8.35 11.95
CA ALA A 16 -15.90 -7.86 12.59
C ALA A 16 -14.75 -8.87 12.49
N LEU A 17 -15.04 -10.17 12.67
CA LEU A 17 -14.04 -11.23 12.54
C LEU A 17 -13.45 -11.30 11.12
N LEU A 18 -14.30 -11.25 10.09
CA LEU A 18 -13.87 -11.23 8.69
C LEU A 18 -13.04 -9.99 8.38
N LEU A 19 -13.45 -8.81 8.87
CA LEU A 19 -12.67 -7.57 8.73
C LEU A 19 -11.28 -7.74 9.35
N CYS A 20 -11.18 -8.26 10.58
CA CYS A 20 -9.90 -8.51 11.23
C CYS A 20 -9.04 -9.51 10.45
N ALA A 21 -9.63 -10.60 9.93
CA ALA A 21 -8.92 -11.59 9.13
C ALA A 21 -8.34 -10.98 7.85
N THR A 22 -9.11 -10.14 7.14
CA THR A 22 -8.63 -9.47 5.92
C THR A 22 -7.50 -8.47 6.19
N ILE A 23 -7.51 -7.78 7.33
CA ILE A 23 -6.42 -6.87 7.73
C ILE A 23 -5.17 -7.65 8.17
N ALA A 24 -5.35 -8.81 8.79
CA ALA A 24 -4.25 -9.64 9.30
C ALA A 24 -3.54 -10.45 8.21
N ALA A 25 -4.26 -10.95 7.20
CA ALA A 25 -3.69 -11.82 6.18
C ALA A 25 -2.46 -11.22 5.44
N PRO A 26 -2.47 -9.95 4.98
CA PRO A 26 -1.29 -9.35 4.33
C PRO A 26 -0.09 -9.20 5.27
N LYS A 27 -0.32 -9.07 6.58
CA LYS A 27 0.77 -8.97 7.56
C LYS A 27 1.49 -10.30 7.75
N VAL A 28 0.74 -11.40 7.78
CA VAL A 28 1.31 -12.75 7.90
C VAL A 28 2.09 -13.11 6.64
N ASP A 29 1.53 -12.84 5.46
CA ASP A 29 2.22 -13.09 4.19
C ASP A 29 3.53 -12.28 4.07
N ALA A 30 3.50 -11.00 4.46
CA ALA A 30 4.69 -10.16 4.52
C ALA A 30 5.75 -10.71 5.50
N PHE A 31 5.31 -11.24 6.65
CA PHE A 31 6.22 -11.84 7.64
C PHE A 31 6.89 -13.11 7.10
N ILE A 32 6.12 -14.03 6.51
CA ILE A 32 6.66 -15.27 5.92
C ILE A 32 7.64 -14.95 4.79
N SER A 33 7.25 -14.03 3.89
CA SER A 33 8.12 -13.52 2.83
C SER A 33 9.42 -12.93 3.39
N SER A 34 9.36 -12.16 4.48
CA SER A 34 10.56 -11.59 5.11
C SER A 34 11.46 -12.65 5.75
N ALA A 35 10.88 -13.67 6.38
CA ALA A 35 11.61 -14.78 7.00
C ALA A 35 12.34 -15.61 5.94
N GLN A 36 11.67 -15.94 4.83
CA GLN A 36 12.27 -16.70 3.74
C GLN A 36 13.40 -15.93 3.04
N ARG A 37 13.21 -14.62 2.79
CA ARG A 37 14.26 -13.76 2.21
C ARG A 37 15.51 -13.66 3.10
N SER A 38 15.31 -13.68 4.42
CA SER A 38 16.42 -13.62 5.38
C SER A 38 17.31 -14.86 5.32
N SER A 39 16.75 -16.04 5.04
CA SER A 39 17.52 -17.28 4.87
C SER A 39 18.30 -17.33 3.55
N LEU A 40 17.88 -16.57 2.54
CA LEU A 40 18.51 -16.54 1.21
C LEU A 40 19.62 -15.48 1.08
N GLY A 41 19.99 -14.80 2.18
CA GLY A 41 21.03 -13.76 2.17
C GLY A 41 20.65 -12.49 1.42
N MET A 42 19.35 -12.27 1.19
CA MET A 42 18.87 -11.13 0.41
C MET A 42 19.09 -9.80 1.14
N CYS A 43 19.23 -8.71 0.39
CA CYS A 43 19.35 -7.37 0.98
C CYS A 43 18.18 -7.07 1.92
N LYS A 44 18.46 -6.82 3.21
CA LYS A 44 17.44 -6.55 4.24
C LYS A 44 16.58 -5.32 3.95
N GLN A 45 17.08 -4.39 3.13
CA GLN A 45 16.39 -3.13 2.84
C GLN A 45 15.45 -3.22 1.63
N CYS A 46 15.86 -3.88 0.55
CA CYS A 46 15.07 -3.94 -0.70
C CYS A 46 14.65 -5.36 -1.10
N GLY A 47 15.12 -6.40 -0.41
CA GLY A 47 14.91 -7.80 -0.78
C GLY A 47 15.41 -8.10 -2.19
N ASP A 48 16.62 -7.63 -2.54
CA ASP A 48 17.29 -7.78 -3.84
C ASP A 48 16.56 -7.27 -5.09
N VAL A 49 15.45 -6.56 -4.91
CA VAL A 49 14.77 -5.84 -6.01
C VAL A 49 15.63 -4.68 -6.51
N LYS A 50 16.67 -4.27 -5.75
CA LYS A 50 17.62 -3.17 -6.04
C LYS A 50 16.98 -1.79 -6.18
N LEU A 51 15.66 -1.70 -6.06
CA LEU A 51 14.86 -0.50 -6.16
C LEU A 51 13.98 -0.35 -4.91
N ILE A 52 13.84 0.87 -4.41
CA ILE A 52 13.03 1.22 -3.25
C ILE A 52 12.00 2.26 -3.70
N PRO A 53 10.71 2.10 -3.39
CA PRO A 53 9.69 3.07 -3.78
C PRO A 53 9.94 4.43 -3.14
N CYS A 54 9.68 5.49 -3.90
CA CYS A 54 9.77 6.85 -3.39
C CYS A 54 8.65 7.08 -2.38
N LYS A 55 9.02 7.37 -1.12
CA LYS A 55 8.05 7.61 -0.03
C LYS A 55 7.08 8.77 -0.32
N ARG A 56 7.50 9.75 -1.13
CA ARG A 56 6.72 10.95 -1.43
C ARG A 56 5.58 10.70 -2.43
N CYS A 57 5.82 9.88 -3.45
CA CYS A 57 4.81 9.53 -4.46
C CYS A 57 4.37 8.07 -4.38
N LYS A 58 4.73 7.35 -3.32
CA LYS A 58 4.42 5.94 -3.08
C LYS A 58 4.70 4.99 -4.26
N GLY A 59 5.70 5.27 -5.09
CA GLY A 59 5.99 4.46 -6.28
C GLY A 59 5.43 4.99 -7.60
N VAL A 60 4.49 5.94 -7.58
CA VAL A 60 3.73 6.37 -8.78
C VAL A 60 4.53 7.31 -9.70
N GLY A 61 5.54 8.01 -9.18
CA GLY A 61 6.32 9.00 -9.94
C GLY A 61 5.63 10.36 -10.08
N SER A 62 4.37 10.50 -9.68
CA SER A 62 3.69 11.79 -9.61
C SER A 62 2.99 11.96 -8.27
N VAL A 63 2.80 13.20 -7.86
CA VAL A 63 2.00 13.56 -6.69
C VAL A 63 0.74 14.27 -7.19
N ARG A 64 -0.42 13.76 -6.78
CA ARG A 64 -1.68 14.47 -7.00
C ARG A 64 -1.77 15.58 -5.96
N PRO A 65 -1.83 16.87 -6.36
CA PRO A 65 -2.10 17.93 -5.41
C PRO A 65 -3.56 17.77 -4.94
N GLY A 66 -3.78 17.37 -3.68
CA GLY A 66 -5.10 17.50 -3.06
C GLY A 66 -5.67 16.36 -2.22
N THR A 67 -4.95 15.30 -1.86
CA THR A 67 -5.53 14.27 -0.98
C THR A 67 -4.60 13.92 0.19
N MET A 68 -4.69 14.72 1.26
CA MET A 68 -4.29 14.29 2.61
C MET A 68 -5.44 13.44 3.17
N LEU A 69 -5.50 12.15 2.87
CA LEU A 69 -6.22 11.18 3.72
C LEU A 69 -5.84 9.76 3.32
N GLY A 70 -5.32 9.03 4.30
CA GLY A 70 -4.57 7.79 4.16
C GLY A 70 -5.42 6.53 4.04
N PHE A 71 -6.30 6.43 3.06
CA PHE A 71 -6.96 5.16 2.71
C PHE A 71 -7.09 5.04 1.19
N ASP A 72 -6.00 4.65 0.52
CA ASP A 72 -5.95 4.17 -0.88
C ASP A 72 -6.67 2.81 -1.07
N LEU A 73 -7.54 2.39 -0.12
CA LEU A 73 -8.28 1.13 -0.22
C LEU A 73 -9.69 1.32 -0.79
N PHE A 74 -10.26 2.53 -0.69
CA PHE A 74 -11.62 2.83 -1.19
C PHE A 74 -11.64 3.53 -2.56
N GLY A 75 -10.48 3.99 -3.03
CA GLY A 75 -10.37 4.73 -4.29
C GLY A 75 -10.48 3.88 -5.56
N ASP A 76 -10.15 2.58 -5.47
CA ASP A 76 -10.21 1.65 -6.62
C ASP A 76 -11.54 0.86 -6.69
N LEU A 77 -12.35 0.86 -5.62
CA LEU A 77 -13.64 0.15 -5.56
C LEU A 77 -14.85 1.07 -5.77
N PHE A 78 -14.66 2.38 -5.64
CA PHE A 78 -15.65 3.42 -5.96
C PHE A 78 -15.12 4.24 -7.14
N GLU A 79 -15.04 3.62 -8.31
CA GLU A 79 -15.08 4.35 -9.57
C GLU A 79 -16.55 4.37 -10.01
N PRO A 80 -17.40 5.29 -9.48
CA PRO A 80 -18.71 5.48 -10.05
C PRO A 80 -18.49 6.07 -11.43
N TYR A 81 -18.87 5.30 -12.44
CA TYR A 81 -19.64 5.77 -13.59
C TYR A 81 -19.83 7.30 -13.60
N GLY A 82 -18.89 8.02 -14.23
CA GLY A 82 -18.77 9.46 -14.05
C GLY A 82 -17.72 10.08 -14.95
N ASP A 83 -17.94 9.96 -16.25
CA ASP A 83 -17.33 10.82 -17.27
C ASP A 83 -17.55 12.30 -16.93
N SER A 84 -16.46 13.03 -16.63
CA SER A 84 -16.33 14.47 -16.93
C SER A 84 -14.99 15.04 -16.47
N GLY A 85 -14.09 15.19 -17.45
CA GLY A 85 -13.27 16.38 -17.66
C GLY A 85 -12.74 17.15 -16.44
N SER A 86 -11.71 16.63 -15.78
CA SER A 86 -10.61 17.49 -15.36
C SER A 86 -9.33 16.66 -15.28
N THR A 87 -8.47 16.82 -16.30
CA THR A 87 -7.08 16.42 -16.24
C THR A 87 -6.41 17.19 -15.09
N LYS A 88 -6.59 16.73 -13.85
CA LYS A 88 -5.85 17.22 -12.70
C LYS A 88 -4.41 16.83 -12.97
N ARG A 89 -3.67 17.76 -13.56
CA ARG A 89 -2.26 17.62 -13.96
C ARG A 89 -1.52 17.01 -12.78
N SER A 90 -1.17 15.73 -12.90
CA SER A 90 -0.37 15.06 -11.90
C SER A 90 1.00 15.75 -11.92
N ILE A 91 1.44 16.25 -10.77
CA ILE A 91 2.69 16.99 -10.70
C ILE A 91 3.80 15.94 -10.64
N PRO A 92 4.81 15.98 -11.53
CA PRO A 92 5.91 15.03 -11.47
C PRO A 92 6.59 15.14 -10.10
N CYS A 93 6.86 14.00 -9.48
CA CYS A 93 7.48 13.99 -8.17
C CYS A 93 8.93 14.45 -8.29
N SER A 94 9.22 15.66 -7.80
CA SER A 94 10.58 16.21 -7.82
C SER A 94 11.57 15.38 -7.00
N ASN A 95 11.10 14.66 -5.98
CA ASN A 95 11.95 13.86 -5.11
C ASN A 95 12.57 12.67 -5.85
N CYS A 96 11.82 11.98 -6.70
CA CYS A 96 12.33 10.86 -7.51
C CYS A 96 12.46 11.22 -9.00
N GLN A 97 12.35 12.49 -9.36
CA GLN A 97 12.39 12.98 -10.74
C GLN A 97 11.46 12.19 -11.67
N ALA A 98 10.21 12.01 -11.24
CA ALA A 98 9.19 11.23 -11.94
C ALA A 98 9.43 9.72 -12.10
N ARG A 99 10.51 9.15 -11.53
CA ARG A 99 10.81 7.70 -11.64
C ARG A 99 9.97 6.81 -10.74
N GLY A 100 9.41 7.38 -9.66
CA GLY A 100 8.65 6.61 -8.66
C GLY A 100 9.50 5.84 -7.66
N HIS A 101 10.79 5.62 -7.91
CA HIS A 101 11.67 4.81 -7.08
C HIS A 101 13.11 5.35 -7.00
N PHE A 102 13.90 4.81 -6.07
CA PHE A 102 15.34 5.03 -5.91
C PHE A 102 16.08 3.70 -6.00
N ARG A 103 17.38 3.72 -6.31
CA ARG A 103 18.20 2.50 -6.14
C ARG A 103 18.42 2.23 -4.66
N CYS A 104 18.48 0.94 -4.30
CA CYS A 104 18.80 0.54 -2.94
C CYS A 104 20.23 0.99 -2.61
N PRO A 105 20.43 1.82 -1.57
CA PRO A 105 21.74 2.33 -1.21
C PRO A 105 22.67 1.21 -0.75
N GLU A 106 22.15 0.20 -0.06
CA GLU A 106 22.94 -0.95 0.41
C GLU A 106 23.40 -1.83 -0.76
N CYS A 107 22.52 -2.12 -1.73
CA CYS A 107 22.91 -2.88 -2.93
C CYS A 107 23.83 -2.10 -3.87
N SER A 108 23.75 -0.77 -3.87
CA SER A 108 24.58 0.07 -4.74
C SER A 108 26.01 0.23 -4.20
N LYS A 109 26.22 0.00 -2.90
CA LYS A 109 27.56 -0.01 -2.29
C LYS A 109 28.27 -1.35 -2.47
N ALA A 110 27.52 -2.46 -2.50
CA ALA A 110 28.06 -3.81 -2.61
C ALA A 110 28.63 -4.17 -4.00
N SER A 111 28.59 -3.25 -4.97
CA SER A 111 29.14 -3.43 -6.32
C SER A 111 30.53 -2.79 -6.52
N LEU A 112 31.26 -2.52 -5.44
CA LEU A 112 32.63 -1.97 -5.46
C LEU A 112 33.57 -2.85 -4.64
#